data_AF-A0A9X9HWE6-F1
#
_entry.id   AF-A0A9X9HWE6-F1
#
_cell.length_a   1.000
_cell.length_b   1.000
_cell.length_c   1.000
_cell.angle_alpha   90.00
_cell.angle_beta   90.00
_cell.angle_gamma   90.00
#
_symmetry.space_group_name_H-M   'P 1'
#
loop_
_entity.id
_entity.type
_entity.pdbx_description
1 polymer ?
#
loop_
_entity_poly.entity_id
_entity_poly.type
_entity_poly.pdbx_seq_one_letter_code
_entity_poly.pdbx_strand_id
1 'polypeptide(L)' 'MVYYQLDHLCTPIAVHNAKGEAVWTAEYEAWGRIRDETVSDGLKVHVLSVS' A
#
# COMPACT_ATOMS: atom_id res chain seq x y z
N MET A 1 6.39 9.05 8.22
CA MET A 1 4.94 9.33 8.10
C MET A 1 4.48 8.75 6.78
N VAL A 2 3.36 8.03 6.78
CA VAL A 2 2.71 7.52 5.57
C VAL A 2 1.24 7.92 5.61
N TYR A 3 0.63 8.08 4.44
CA TYR A 3 -0.77 8.47 4.28
C TYR A 3 -1.50 7.41 3.47
N TYR A 4 -2.65 6.97 3.97
CA TYR A 4 -3.47 5.96 3.31
C TYR A 4 -4.48 6.64 2.38
N GLN A 5 -4.48 6.21 1.11
CA GLN A 5 -5.60 6.45 0.22
C GLN A 5 -6.54 5.26 0.32
N LEU A 6 -7.78 5.55 0.69
CA LEU A 6 -8.84 4.56 0.81
C LEU A 6 -9.83 4.69 -0.35
N ASP A 7 -10.43 3.59 -0.75
CA ASP A 7 -11.61 3.61 -1.60
C ASP A 7 -12.89 3.95 -0.82
N HIS A 8 -14.03 3.90 -1.51
CA HIS A 8 -15.36 4.18 -0.96
C HIS A 8 -15.82 3.18 0.13
N LEU A 9 -15.14 2.04 0.26
CA LEU A 9 -15.40 1.02 1.28
C LEU A 9 -14.42 1.12 2.47
N CYS A 10 -13.59 2.18 2.48
CA CYS A 10 -12.49 2.34 3.42
C CYS A 10 -11.38 1.28 3.26
N THR A 11 -11.26 0.64 2.10
CA THR A 11 -10.17 -0.30 1.80
C THR A 11 -8.95 0.48 1.31
N PRO A 12 -7.74 0.24 1.85
CA PRO A 12 -6.53 0.87 1.34
C PRO A 12 -6.25 0.46 -0.10
N ILE A 13 -6.10 1.44 -0.99
CA ILE A 13 -5.72 1.20 -2.41
C ILE A 13 -4.37 1.81 -2.76
N ALA A 14 -3.88 2.75 -1.95
CA ALA A 14 -2.52 3.25 -2.03
C ALA A 14 -1.99 3.71 -0.67
N VAL A 15 -0.68 3.67 -0.52
CA VAL A 15 0.05 4.28 0.59
C VAL A 15 1.03 5.28 0.01
N HIS A 16 0.98 6.51 0.50
CA HIS A 16 1.87 7.59 0.06
C HIS A 16 2.88 7.94 1.15
N ASN A 17 4.12 8.23 0.76
CA ASN A 17 5.10 8.77 1.68
C ASN A 17 4.86 10.27 1.94
N ALA A 18 5.68 10.89 2.79
CA ALA A 18 5.55 12.31 3.14
C ALA A 18 5.75 13.28 1.95
N LYS A 19 6.32 12.80 0.83
CA LYS A 19 6.50 13.57 -0.40
C LYS A 19 5.30 13.43 -1.37
N GLY A 20 4.31 12.61 -1.02
CA GLY A 20 3.15 12.30 -1.86
C GLY A 20 3.37 11.16 -2.85
N GLU A 21 4.57 10.56 -2.88
CA GLU A 21 4.88 9.45 -3.79
C GLU A 21 4.18 8.18 -3.31
N ALA A 22 3.49 7.47 -4.23
CA ALA A 22 2.89 6.18 -3.94
C ALA A 22 4.00 5.14 -3.72
N VAL A 23 4.04 4.58 -2.51
CA VAL A 23 5.03 3.58 -2.12
C VAL A 23 4.48 2.17 -2.12
N TRP A 24 3.15 2.03 -2.07
CA TRP A 24 2.40 0.81 -2.37
C TRP A 24 1.07 1.15 -3.01
N THR A 25 0.59 0.29 -3.91
CA THR A 25 -0.76 0.33 -4.47
C THR A 25 -1.31 -1.08 -4.57
N ALA A 26 -2.63 -1.24 -4.42
CA ALA A 26 -3.30 -2.49 -4.72
C ALA A 26 -4.63 -2.26 -5.45
N GLU A 27 -4.93 -3.21 -6.32
CA GLU A 27 -6.24 -3.36 -6.95
C GLU A 27 -6.92 -4.61 -6.40
N TYR A 28 -8.22 -4.52 -6.17
CA TYR A 28 -9.00 -5.60 -5.58
C TYR A 28 -10.06 -6.11 -6.57
N GLU A 29 -10.31 -7.41 -6.52
CA GLU A 29 -11.53 -7.99 -7.06
C GLU A 29 -12.74 -7.56 -6.20
N ALA A 30 -13.96 -7.70 -6.73
CA ALA A 30 -15.17 -7.25 -6.05
C ALA A 30 -15.40 -7.87 -4.66
N TRP A 31 -14.77 -9.02 -4.37
CA TRP A 31 -14.84 -9.73 -3.09
C TRP A 31 -13.59 -9.54 -2.21
N GLY A 32 -12.72 -8.57 -2.52
CA GLY A 32 -11.63 -8.15 -1.65
C GLY A 32 -10.32 -8.94 -1.78
N ARG A 33 -10.18 -9.81 -2.79
CA ARG A 33 -8.88 -10.43 -3.12
C ARG A 33 -8.02 -9.43 -3.90
N ILE A 34 -6.75 -9.29 -3.52
CA ILE A 34 -5.79 -8.49 -4.29
C ILE A 34 -5.62 -9.12 -5.67
N ARG A 35 -5.93 -8.35 -6.70
CA ARG A 35 -5.75 -8.69 -8.11
C ARG A 35 -4.35 -8.34 -8.59
N ASP A 36 -3.88 -7.17 -8.19
CA ASP A 36 -2.55 -6.65 -8.52
C ASP A 36 -2.02 -5.80 -7.37
N GLU A 37 -0.71 -5.82 -7.18
CA GLU A 37 -0.04 -4.99 -6.21
C GLU A 37 1.29 -4.47 -6.75
N THR A 38 1.63 -3.24 -6.38
CA THR A 38 2.94 -2.67 -6.66
C THR A 38 3.55 -2.20 -5.35
N VAL A 39 4.82 -2.55 -5.14
CA VAL A 39 5.62 -2.11 -4.01
C VAL A 39 6.83 -1.35 -4.55
N SER A 40 6.96 -0.08 -4.18
CA SER A 40 8.16 0.68 -4.51
C SER A 40 9.31 0.34 -3.55
N ASP A 41 10.55 0.56 -3.98
CA ASP A 41 11.71 0.45 -3.09
C ASP A 41 11.64 1.41 -1.87
N GLY A 42 10.85 2.48 -1.97
CA GLY A 42 10.57 3.38 -0.85
C GLY A 42 9.75 2.76 0.28
N LEU A 43 9.10 1.61 0.04
CA LEU A 43 8.42 0.79 1.04
C LEU A 43 9.22 -0.45 1.47
N LYS A 44 10.54 -0.53 1.21
CA LYS A 44 11.41 -1.43 1.98
C LYS A 44 11.53 -0.91 3.42
N VAL A 45 10.40 -0.90 4.11
CA VAL A 45 10.29 -0.81 5.55
C VAL A 45 11.06 -2.01 6.07
N HIS A 46 12.03 -1.75 6.94
CA HIS A 46 12.78 -2.75 7.68
C HIS A 46 11.83 -3.79 8.29
N VAL A 47 11.52 -4.86 7.57
CA VAL A 47 11.15 -6.13 8.17
C VAL A 47 12.45 -6.65 8.74
N LEU A 48 12.82 -6.12 9.92
CA LEU A 48 13.83 -6.74 10.76
C LEU A 48 13.33 -8.17 10.99
N SER A 49 14.09 -9.11 10.42
CA SER A 49 14.09 -10.51 10.80
C SER A 49 14.08 -10.58 12.32
N VAL A 50 12.93 -10.91 12.91
CA VAL A 50 12.90 -11.41 14.28
C VAL A 50 13.21 -12.90 14.13
N SER A 51 14.47 -13.22 14.38
CA SER A 51 15.02 -14.56 14.54
C SER A 51 14.26 -15.36 15.60
#